data_AF-A0A842Q9V6-F1
#
_entry.id   AF-A0A842Q9V6-F1
#
_cell.length_a   1.000
_cell.length_b   1.000
_cell.length_c   1.000
_cell.angle_alpha   90.00
_cell.angle_beta   90.00
_cell.angle_gamma   90.00
#
_symmetry.space_group_name_H-M   'P 1'
#
loop_
_entity.id
_entity.type
_entity.pdbx_description
1 polymer ?
#
loop_
_entity_poly.entity_id
_entity_poly.type
_entity_poly.pdbx_seq_one_letter_code
_entity_poly.pdbx_strand_id
1 'polypeptide(L)'
;MSQQHKLTDKSIDSQEKGDYSETKIALEKEVQSARLVDIDLTDFKNHPLWTILVETAQRNPMYSGLCGYIRNTILEEEPNIGVRELASRLSISIGESLVILDEVRK
;
A
#
# COMPACT_ATOMS: atom_id res chain seq x y z
N MET A 1 13.26 -37.89 43.76
CA MET A 1 14.13 -37.05 42.91
C MET A 1 13.95 -37.49 41.47
N SER A 2 13.76 -36.53 40.55
CA SER A 2 14.13 -36.50 39.11
C SER A 2 13.96 -37.79 38.26
N GLN A 3 13.41 -37.82 37.05
CA GLN A 3 13.63 -36.97 35.88
C GLN A 3 12.49 -37.23 34.88
N GLN A 4 11.89 -36.19 34.28
CA GLN A 4 11.10 -36.37 33.04
C GLN A 4 12.08 -36.36 31.85
N HIS A 5 12.19 -37.49 31.16
CA HIS A 5 12.97 -37.59 29.93
C HIS A 5 12.19 -37.04 28.72
N LYS A 6 12.91 -36.31 27.88
CA LYS A 6 12.48 -35.47 26.76
C LYS A 6 12.07 -36.33 25.55
N LEU A 7 10.82 -36.19 25.07
CA LEU A 7 10.38 -36.78 23.81
C LEU A 7 10.77 -35.87 22.63
N THR A 8 11.89 -36.18 21.98
CA THR A 8 12.19 -35.73 20.61
C THR A 8 12.86 -36.88 19.87
N ASP A 9 12.05 -37.79 19.35
CA ASP A 9 12.47 -38.77 18.34
C ASP A 9 11.56 -38.61 17.12
N LYS A 10 12.06 -37.90 16.11
CA LYS A 10 11.75 -38.25 14.72
C LYS A 10 12.95 -37.91 13.83
N SER A 11 13.75 -38.94 13.66
CA SER A 11 14.70 -39.26 12.59
C SER A 11 14.87 -38.22 11.49
N ILE A 12 16.07 -37.63 11.43
CA ILE A 12 16.60 -36.96 10.24
C ILE A 12 17.24 -38.06 9.40
N ASP A 13 16.53 -38.52 8.38
CA ASP A 13 17.12 -39.34 7.33
C ASP A 13 17.85 -38.43 6.34
N SER A 14 19.00 -38.91 5.89
CA SER A 14 19.96 -38.16 5.10
C SER A 14 19.73 -38.38 3.60
N GLN A 15 20.08 -37.35 2.84
CA GLN A 15 20.41 -37.35 1.40
C GLN A 15 19.29 -37.06 0.40
N GLU A 16 19.22 -35.78 0.00
CA GLU A 16 19.10 -35.45 -1.42
C GLU A 16 20.12 -34.35 -1.76
N LYS A 17 21.13 -34.71 -2.57
CA LYS A 17 22.01 -33.76 -3.26
C LYS A 17 21.21 -33.15 -4.42
N GLY A 18 20.51 -32.04 -4.14
CA GLY A 18 19.94 -31.18 -5.18
C GLY A 18 20.96 -30.13 -5.60
N ASP A 19 21.21 -30.02 -6.89
CA ASP A 19 22.15 -29.11 -7.53
C ASP A 19 21.77 -27.63 -7.26
N TYR A 20 22.54 -26.93 -6.40
CA TYR A 20 22.29 -25.52 -6.02
C TYR A 20 22.61 -24.51 -7.12
N SER A 21 22.88 -24.96 -8.35
CA SER A 21 23.18 -24.09 -9.49
C SER A 21 21.93 -23.53 -10.17
N GLU A 22 20.78 -24.21 -10.10
CA GLU A 22 19.54 -23.75 -10.75
C GLU A 22 18.77 -22.69 -9.94
N THR A 23 18.92 -22.68 -8.61
CA THR A 23 18.21 -21.72 -7.73
C THR A 23 18.78 -20.31 -7.77
N LYS A 24 19.99 -20.10 -8.32
CA LYS A 24 20.52 -18.75 -8.57
C LYS A 24 19.83 -18.04 -9.74
N ILE A 25 19.33 -18.79 -10.74
CA ILE A 25 18.75 -18.21 -11.96
C ILE A 25 17.32 -17.68 -11.71
N ALA A 26 16.65 -18.16 -10.67
CA ALA A 26 15.32 -17.69 -10.29
C ALA A 26 15.32 -16.52 -9.28
N LEU A 27 16.47 -16.21 -8.65
CA LEU A 27 16.57 -15.14 -7.65
C LEU A 27 16.89 -13.76 -8.27
N GLU A 28 17.33 -13.73 -9.52
CA GLU A 28 17.63 -12.50 -10.28
C GLU A 28 16.46 -11.97 -11.09
N LYS A 29 15.28 -12.59 -11.03
CA LYS A 29 14.08 -11.83 -11.37
C LYS A 29 13.82 -10.90 -10.20
N GLU A 30 14.37 -9.69 -10.30
CA GLU A 30 13.83 -8.52 -9.62
C GLU A 30 12.32 -8.54 -9.83
N VAL A 31 11.60 -9.12 -8.89
CA VAL A 31 10.19 -8.83 -8.75
C VAL A 31 10.22 -7.36 -8.39
N GLN A 32 9.87 -6.49 -9.35
CA GLN A 32 9.60 -5.08 -9.09
C GLN A 32 8.32 -4.95 -8.25
N SER A 33 8.27 -5.64 -7.11
CA SER A 33 7.16 -5.62 -6.15
C SER A 33 7.12 -4.31 -5.37
N ALA A 34 7.99 -3.36 -5.71
CA ALA A 34 7.99 -2.01 -5.19
C ALA A 34 8.26 -1.02 -6.33
N ARG A 35 7.52 -1.10 -7.44
CA ARG A 35 7.42 0.09 -8.30
C ARG A 35 6.86 1.21 -7.43
N LEU A 36 7.72 2.16 -7.10
CA LEU A 36 7.28 3.50 -6.72
C LEU A 36 6.56 4.04 -7.96
N VAL A 37 5.25 3.81 -8.01
CA VAL A 37 4.41 4.42 -9.03
C VAL A 37 4.34 5.90 -8.64
N ASP A 38 4.90 6.75 -9.49
CA ASP A 38 4.64 8.18 -9.45
C ASP A 38 3.17 8.37 -9.83
N ILE A 39 2.38 8.80 -8.84
CA ILE A 39 0.93 8.93 -8.98
C ILE A 39 0.65 10.34 -9.52
N ASP A 40 0.42 10.45 -10.83
CA ASP A 40 -0.02 11.70 -11.43
C ASP A 40 -1.55 11.80 -11.46
N LEU A 41 -2.12 12.76 -10.72
CA LEU A 41 -3.56 13.03 -10.65
C LEU A 41 -4.18 13.22 -12.05
N THR A 42 -3.45 13.86 -12.96
CA THR A 42 -3.94 14.17 -14.31
C THR A 42 -4.17 12.92 -15.16
N ASP A 43 -3.33 11.90 -15.00
CA ASP A 43 -3.45 10.63 -15.71
C ASP A 43 -4.69 9.86 -15.24
N PHE A 44 -4.93 9.82 -13.92
CA PHE A 44 -6.06 9.09 -13.35
C PHE A 44 -7.43 9.69 -13.69
N LYS A 45 -7.55 11.01 -13.84
CA LYS A 45 -8.83 11.66 -14.18
C LYS A 45 -9.42 11.23 -15.51
N ASN A 46 -8.57 10.91 -16.48
CA ASN A 46 -8.99 10.47 -17.81
C ASN A 46 -9.32 8.97 -17.85
N HIS A 47 -9.01 8.23 -16.79
CA HIS A 47 -9.22 6.79 -16.73
C HIS A 47 -10.71 6.46 -16.47
N PRO A 48 -11.31 5.47 -17.15
CA PRO A 48 -12.73 5.12 -16.97
C PRO A 48 -13.09 4.69 -15.53
N LEU A 49 -12.10 4.23 -14.76
CA LEU A 49 -12.30 3.86 -13.35
C LEU A 49 -12.35 5.06 -12.40
N TRP A 50 -12.01 6.26 -12.87
CA TRP A 50 -12.03 7.48 -12.05
C TRP A 50 -13.40 7.71 -11.42
N THR A 51 -14.46 7.63 -12.23
CA THR A 51 -15.84 7.83 -11.75
C THR A 51 -16.20 6.84 -10.64
N ILE A 52 -15.81 5.57 -10.80
CA ILE A 52 -16.06 4.53 -9.78
C ILE A 52 -15.28 4.84 -8.51
N LEU A 53 -14.03 5.30 -8.63
CA LEU A 53 -13.22 5.70 -7.49
C LEU A 53 -13.85 6.89 -6.74
N VAL A 54 -14.30 7.91 -7.46
CA VAL A 54 -14.97 9.09 -6.89
C VAL A 54 -16.25 8.67 -6.15
N GLU A 55 -17.10 7.88 -6.79
CA GLU A 55 -18.32 7.36 -6.16
C GLU A 55 -18.02 6.54 -4.90
N THR A 56 -16.97 5.72 -4.95
CA THR A 56 -16.57 4.88 -3.82
C THR A 56 -16.06 5.73 -2.65
N ALA A 57 -15.21 6.72 -2.92
CA ALA A 57 -14.70 7.63 -1.91
C ALA A 57 -15.82 8.48 -1.27
N GLN A 58 -16.75 8.99 -2.08
CA GLN A 58 -17.88 9.81 -1.60
C GLN A 58 -18.89 9.02 -0.75
N ARG A 59 -18.98 7.70 -0.93
CA ARG A 59 -19.82 6.85 -0.07
C ARG A 59 -19.26 6.66 1.33
N ASN A 60 -18.00 7.01 1.59
CA ASN A 60 -17.44 6.99 2.93
C ASN A 60 -18.12 8.09 3.78
N PRO A 61 -18.77 7.76 4.91
CA PRO A 61 -19.42 8.77 5.77
C PRO A 61 -18.48 9.87 6.26
N MET A 62 -17.18 9.59 6.36
CA MET A 62 -16.18 10.55 6.80
C MET A 62 -15.68 11.48 5.68
N TYR A 63 -16.07 11.22 4.42
CA TYR A 63 -15.57 11.94 3.25
C TYR A 63 -15.75 13.46 3.35
N SER A 64 -16.97 13.91 3.66
CA SER A 64 -17.27 15.35 3.76
C SER A 64 -16.46 16.04 4.87
N GLY A 65 -16.32 15.37 6.01
CA GLY A 65 -15.52 15.84 7.14
C GLY A 65 -14.04 15.92 6.80
N LEU A 66 -13.50 14.89 6.12
CA LEU A 66 -12.11 14.88 5.65
C LEU A 66 -11.85 16.02 4.66
N CYS A 67 -12.73 16.23 3.68
CA CYS A 67 -12.59 17.35 2.74
C CYS A 67 -12.55 18.71 3.44
N GLY A 68 -13.40 18.91 4.45
CA GLY A 68 -13.40 20.14 5.25
C GLY A 68 -12.12 20.32 6.05
N TYR A 69 -11.67 19.27 6.75
CA TYR A 69 -10.43 19.29 7.53
C TYR A 69 -9.20 19.54 6.65
N ILE A 70 -9.11 18.86 5.51
CA ILE A 70 -7.98 19.00 4.59
C ILE A 70 -7.94 20.43 4.02
N ARG A 71 -9.10 20.98 3.62
CA ARG A 71 -9.19 22.34 3.08
C ARG A 71 -8.78 23.41 4.10
N ASN A 72 -9.27 23.29 5.32
CA ASN A 72 -9.15 24.34 6.35
C ASN A 72 -7.93 24.19 7.28
N THR A 73 -7.19 23.08 7.19
CA THR A 73 -6.06 22.84 8.09
C THR A 73 -4.84 22.39 7.30
N ILE A 74 -4.95 21.31 6.53
CA ILE A 74 -3.77 20.75 5.86
C ILE A 74 -3.30 21.64 4.71
N LEU A 75 -4.21 22.13 3.86
CA LEU A 75 -3.81 22.99 2.73
C LEU A 75 -3.38 24.40 3.16
N GLU A 76 -3.83 24.87 4.32
CA GLU A 76 -3.35 26.13 4.89
C GLU A 76 -1.90 26.01 5.36
N GLU A 77 -1.54 24.88 5.97
CA GLU A 77 -0.17 24.58 6.40
C GLU A 77 0.74 24.22 5.20
N GLU A 78 0.22 23.41 4.28
CA GLU A 78 0.98 22.82 3.19
C GLU A 78 0.13 22.71 1.90
N PRO A 79 0.09 23.78 1.08
CA PRO A 79 -0.77 23.82 -0.11
C PRO A 79 -0.37 22.81 -1.18
N ASN A 80 0.91 22.45 -1.22
CA ASN A 80 1.50 21.56 -2.24
C ASN A 80 1.60 20.10 -1.78
N ILE A 81 0.91 19.71 -0.70
CA ILE A 81 0.95 18.34 -0.19
C ILE A 81 0.65 17.32 -1.30
N GLY A 82 1.45 16.26 -1.34
CA GLY A 82 1.31 15.17 -2.29
C GLY A 82 0.21 14.18 -1.90
N VAL A 83 -0.30 13.44 -2.88
CA VAL A 83 -1.32 12.39 -2.70
C VAL A 83 -0.86 11.34 -1.69
N ARG A 84 0.34 10.80 -1.89
CA ARG A 84 0.92 9.77 -1.03
C ARG A 84 1.13 10.25 0.40
N GLU A 85 1.62 11.47 0.54
CA GLU A 85 1.87 12.08 1.83
C GLU A 85 0.56 12.32 2.59
N LEU A 86 -0.47 12.81 1.91
CA LEU A 86 -1.80 12.95 2.49
C LEU A 86 -2.37 11.60 2.94
N ALA A 87 -2.25 10.56 2.11
CA ALA A 87 -2.68 9.21 2.44
C ALA A 87 -2.00 8.69 3.72
N SER A 88 -0.67 8.85 3.80
CA SER A 88 0.11 8.46 4.98
C SER A 88 -0.24 9.29 6.21
N ARG A 89 -0.41 10.61 6.08
CA ARG A 89 -0.71 11.53 7.18
C ARG A 89 -2.07 11.24 7.81
N LEU A 90 -3.07 10.89 6.99
CA LEU A 90 -4.45 10.65 7.45
C LEU A 90 -4.79 9.18 7.63
N SER A 91 -3.86 8.27 7.33
CA SER A 91 -4.08 6.83 7.34
C SER A 91 -5.27 6.40 6.46
N ILE A 92 -5.44 7.07 5.32
CA ILE A 92 -6.47 6.78 4.32
C ILE A 92 -5.88 6.06 3.11
N SER A 93 -6.73 5.49 2.26
CA SER A 93 -6.26 4.87 1.03
C SER A 93 -5.72 5.90 0.04
N ILE A 94 -4.78 5.48 -0.83
CA ILE A 94 -4.25 6.34 -1.90
C ILE A 94 -5.38 6.85 -2.81
N GLY A 95 -6.38 6.00 -3.06
CA GLY A 95 -7.54 6.32 -3.88
C GLY A 95 -8.40 7.42 -3.27
N GLU A 96 -8.68 7.35 -1.97
CA GLU A 96 -9.38 8.42 -1.26
C GLU A 96 -8.59 9.71 -1.28
N SER A 97 -7.27 9.66 -1.04
CA SER A 97 -6.43 10.86 -1.08
C SER A 97 -6.42 11.54 -2.46
N LEU A 98 -6.48 10.76 -3.55
CA LEU A 98 -6.59 11.29 -4.92
C LEU A 98 -7.88 12.07 -5.11
N VAL A 99 -9.00 11.42 -4.79
CA VAL A 99 -10.33 12.02 -4.97
C VAL A 99 -10.50 13.24 -4.08
N ILE A 100 -10.06 13.16 -2.82
CA ILE A 100 -10.20 14.28 -1.90
C ILE A 100 -9.34 15.46 -2.34
N LEU A 101 -8.07 15.24 -2.73
CA LEU A 101 -7.22 16.33 -3.24
C LEU A 101 -7.77 16.98 -4.50
N ASP A 102 -8.34 16.18 -5.41
CA ASP A 102 -9.06 16.71 -6.56
C ASP A 102 -10.23 17.60 -6.12
N GLU A 103 -11.04 17.13 -5.17
CA GLU A 103 -12.24 17.83 -4.72
C GLU A 103 -11.96 19.12 -3.96
N VAL A 104 -10.91 19.16 -3.12
CA VAL A 104 -10.58 20.36 -2.35
C VAL A 104 -9.84 21.41 -3.18
N ARG A 105 -9.25 21.03 -4.31
CA ARG A 105 -8.52 21.93 -5.24
C ARG A 105 -9.37 22.42 -6.42
N LYS A 106 -10.60 21.92 -6.58
CA LYS A 106 -11.63 22.52 -7.45
C LYS A 106 -12.04 23.88 -6.90
#